data_AF-A0A1I2N138-F1
#
_entry.id   AF-A0A1I2N138-F1
#
_cell.length_a   1.000
_cell.length_b   1.000
_cell.length_c   1.000
_cell.angle_alpha   90.00
_cell.angle_beta   90.00
_cell.angle_gamma   90.00
#
_symmetry.space_group_name_H-M   'P 1'
#
loop_
_entity.id
_entity.type
_entity.pdbx_description
1 polymer ?
#
loop_
_entity_poly.entity_id
_entity_poly.type
_entity_poly.pdbx_seq_one_letter_code
_entity_poly.pdbx_strand_id
1 'polypeptide(L)'
;MRSLAPEPSADAALGVLSPFRVQFYDCLYSRADALFELTDAVLCADGPVTSLVGPTLTAEHRRGHGAMYDAVNHGRLEPRRLRRLLAFTPLPRAAELARRPVPAHWTIVR
;
A
#
# COMPACT_ATOMS: atom_id res chain seq x y z
N MET A 1 25.12 19.35 6.96
CA MET A 1 24.78 19.43 5.52
C MET A 1 23.98 18.20 5.14
N ARG A 2 22.65 18.31 5.10
CA ARG A 2 21.73 17.22 4.72
C ARG A 2 21.63 17.23 3.20
N SER A 3 22.16 16.21 2.55
CA SER A 3 22.00 16.03 1.10
C SER A 3 20.52 15.80 0.81
N LEU A 4 19.85 16.81 0.24
CA LEU A 4 18.57 16.65 -0.43
C LEU A 4 18.90 16.10 -1.81
N ALA A 5 18.89 14.77 -1.95
CA ALA A 5 18.68 14.21 -3.28
C ALA A 5 17.40 14.86 -3.83
N PRO A 6 17.34 15.25 -5.11
CA PRO A 6 16.12 15.80 -5.67
C PRO A 6 15.01 14.77 -5.48
N GLU A 7 13.96 15.16 -4.77
CA GLU A 7 12.73 14.38 -4.69
C GLU A 7 12.33 14.06 -6.14
N PRO A 8 12.04 12.79 -6.46
CA PRO A 8 11.67 12.42 -7.81
C PRO A 8 10.48 13.28 -8.24
N SER A 9 10.56 13.86 -9.45
CA SER A 9 9.41 14.55 -10.05
C SER A 9 8.19 13.63 -10.01
N ALA A 10 7.00 14.21 -9.83
CA ALA A 10 5.75 13.46 -9.85
C ALA A 10 5.66 12.54 -11.09
N ASP A 11 6.14 13.00 -12.25
CA ASP A 11 6.17 12.21 -13.48
C ASP A 11 7.12 11.01 -13.40
N ALA A 12 8.28 11.19 -12.78
CA ALA A 12 9.25 10.11 -12.58
C ALA A 12 8.71 9.08 -11.57
N ALA A 13 8.06 9.53 -10.51
CA ALA A 13 7.40 8.66 -9.55
C ALA A 13 6.23 7.88 -10.19
N LEU A 14 5.40 8.54 -11.01
CA LEU A 14 4.32 7.92 -11.77
C LEU A 14 4.84 6.93 -12.80
N GLY A 15 5.99 7.21 -13.45
CA GLY A 15 6.64 6.30 -14.39
C GLY A 15 7.08 4.97 -13.77
N VAL A 16 7.36 4.95 -12.47
CA VAL A 16 7.65 3.71 -11.71
C VAL A 16 6.38 3.08 -11.15
N LEU A 17 5.48 3.91 -10.60
CA LEU A 17 4.29 3.44 -9.90
C LEU A 17 3.24 2.83 -10.85
N SER A 18 3.06 3.39 -12.04
CA SER A 18 2.06 2.90 -13.00
C SER A 18 2.34 1.47 -13.47
N PRO A 19 3.55 1.12 -13.97
CA PRO A 19 3.88 -0.27 -14.32
C PRO A 19 3.87 -1.22 -13.12
N PHE A 20 4.22 -0.74 -11.93
CA PHE A 20 4.13 -1.53 -10.70
C PHE A 20 2.67 -1.89 -10.40
N ARG A 21 1.75 -0.93 -10.45
CA ARG A 21 0.32 -1.15 -10.16
C ARG A 21 -0.30 -2.14 -11.14
N VAL A 22 0.04 -2.08 -12.43
CA VAL A 22 -0.41 -3.06 -13.43
C VAL A 22 0.08 -4.47 -13.09
N GLN A 23 1.40 -4.64 -12.89
CA GLN A 23 1.97 -5.95 -12.59
C GLN A 23 1.51 -6.51 -11.24
N PHE A 24 1.25 -5.64 -10.26
CA PHE A 24 0.66 -6.02 -8.99
C PHE A 24 -0.76 -6.54 -9.17
N TYR A 25 -1.59 -5.85 -9.95
CA TYR A 25 -2.95 -6.30 -10.27
C TYR A 25 -2.94 -7.66 -10.98
N ASP A 26 -1.99 -7.89 -11.91
CA ASP A 26 -1.85 -9.19 -12.58
C ASP A 26 -1.40 -10.34 -11.66
N CYS A 27 -0.93 -10.04 -10.44
CA CYS A 27 -0.66 -11.07 -9.44
C CYS A 27 -1.93 -11.55 -8.75
N LEU A 28 -3.06 -10.84 -8.90
CA LEU A 28 -4.31 -11.12 -8.19
C LEU A 28 -5.22 -11.99 -9.07
N TYR A 29 -5.78 -13.05 -8.50
CA TYR A 29 -6.65 -13.99 -9.20
C TYR A 29 -8.12 -13.77 -8.90
N SER A 30 -8.51 -13.83 -7.63
CA SER A 30 -9.89 -13.60 -7.19
C SER A 30 -9.96 -12.35 -6.32
N ARG A 31 -11.08 -11.62 -6.43
CA ARG A 31 -11.33 -10.36 -5.71
C ARG A 31 -10.22 -9.32 -5.95
N ALA A 32 -9.65 -9.31 -7.15
CA ALA A 32 -8.52 -8.46 -7.53
C ALA A 32 -8.77 -6.98 -7.23
N ASP A 33 -9.93 -6.44 -7.63
CA ASP A 33 -10.31 -5.05 -7.34
C ASP A 33 -10.28 -4.74 -5.85
N ALA A 34 -10.89 -5.59 -5.02
CA ALA A 34 -11.00 -5.36 -3.59
C ALA A 34 -9.65 -5.52 -2.86
N LEU A 35 -8.83 -6.49 -3.27
CA LEU A 35 -7.46 -6.66 -2.77
C LEU A 35 -6.54 -5.50 -3.19
N PHE A 36 -6.74 -4.98 -4.40
CA PHE A 36 -5.99 -3.85 -4.92
C PHE A 36 -6.35 -2.55 -4.19
N GLU A 37 -7.65 -2.25 -4.07
CA GLU A 37 -8.14 -1.10 -3.27
C GLU A 37 -7.66 -1.19 -1.82
N LEU A 38 -7.70 -2.38 -1.20
CA LEU A 38 -7.20 -2.58 0.16
C LEU A 38 -5.69 -2.31 0.27
N THR A 39 -4.91 -2.76 -0.72
CA THR A 39 -3.46 -2.54 -0.72
C THR A 39 -3.13 -1.06 -0.87
N ASP A 40 -3.82 -0.35 -1.77
CA ASP A 40 -3.66 1.09 -1.95
C ASP A 40 -4.02 1.85 -0.68
N ALA A 41 -5.13 1.49 -0.03
CA ALA A 41 -5.55 2.07 1.24
C ALA A 41 -4.54 1.86 2.38
N VAL A 42 -3.91 0.67 2.45
CA VAL A 42 -2.88 0.35 3.46
C VAL A 42 -1.59 1.13 3.19
N LEU A 43 -1.18 1.26 1.93
CA LEU A 43 0.04 1.97 1.55
C LEU A 43 -0.10 3.49 1.68
N CYS A 44 -1.31 4.02 1.53
CA CYS A 44 -1.63 5.44 1.70
C CYS A 44 -2.02 5.81 3.14
N ALA A 45 -2.04 4.86 4.08
CA ALA A 45 -2.32 5.15 5.47
C ALA A 45 -1.17 5.96 6.09
N ASP A 46 -1.50 6.97 6.90
CA ASP A 46 -0.53 7.87 7.57
C ASP A 46 0.31 7.19 8.67
N GLY A 47 0.30 5.86 8.76
CA GLY A 47 1.05 5.09 9.76
C GLY A 47 0.79 3.58 9.67
N PRO A 48 1.38 2.80 10.60
CA PRO A 48 1.19 1.37 10.66
C PRO A 48 -0.29 1.00 10.84
N VAL A 49 -0.80 0.13 9.98
CA VAL A 49 -2.17 -0.39 10.08
C VAL A 49 -2.22 -1.45 11.18
N THR A 50 -2.81 -1.12 12.33
CA THR A 50 -2.95 -2.02 13.49
C THR A 50 -4.26 -2.80 13.50
N SER A 51 -5.24 -2.38 12.69
CA SER A 51 -6.52 -3.06 12.47
C SER A 51 -6.94 -2.87 11.03
N LEU A 52 -7.38 -3.95 10.37
CA LEU A 52 -7.88 -3.90 8.99
C LEU A 52 -9.18 -3.10 8.85
N VAL A 53 -9.90 -2.85 9.95
CA VAL A 53 -11.10 -1.97 9.98
C VAL A 53 -10.73 -0.48 9.88
N GLY A 54 -9.49 -0.10 10.24
CA GLY A 54 -9.01 1.27 10.07
C GLY A 54 -8.90 1.71 8.59
N PRO A 55 -8.31 0.90 7.69
CA PRO A 55 -8.18 1.19 6.25
C PRO A 55 -9.49 1.39 5.49
N THR A 56 -10.60 0.79 5.92
CA THR A 56 -11.93 1.04 5.33
C THR A 56 -12.46 2.46 5.55
N LEU A 57 -11.75 3.28 6.33
CA LEU A 57 -12.07 4.70 6.59
C LEU A 57 -11.21 5.66 5.75
N THR A 58 -10.22 5.19 4.99
CA THR A 58 -9.48 6.06 4.06
C THR A 58 -10.28 6.29 2.79
N ALA A 59 -10.17 7.49 2.20
CA ALA A 59 -10.93 7.87 1.00
C ALA A 59 -10.70 6.92 -0.20
N GLU A 60 -9.59 6.19 -0.19
CA GLU A 60 -9.18 5.29 -1.27
C GLU A 60 -9.84 3.91 -1.21
N HIS A 61 -10.53 3.57 -0.11
CA HIS A 61 -11.32 2.34 -0.04
C HIS A 61 -12.80 2.64 -0.30
N ARG A 62 -13.28 2.37 -1.52
CA ARG A 62 -14.66 2.69 -1.92
C ARG A 62 -15.68 1.64 -1.49
N ARG A 63 -15.22 0.48 -1.01
CA ARG A 63 -16.07 -0.67 -0.67
C ARG A 63 -16.27 -0.80 0.84
N GLY A 64 -17.43 -1.31 1.27
CA GLY A 64 -17.71 -1.50 2.70
C GLY A 64 -16.94 -2.67 3.32
N HIS A 65 -16.91 -2.76 4.65
CA HIS A 65 -16.17 -3.79 5.42
C HIS A 65 -16.45 -5.23 4.97
N GLY A 66 -17.67 -5.56 4.56
CA GLY A 66 -18.01 -6.91 4.10
C GLY A 66 -17.23 -7.33 2.84
N ALA A 67 -17.00 -6.40 1.91
CA ALA A 67 -16.20 -6.64 0.72
C ALA A 67 -14.71 -6.80 1.06
N MET A 68 -14.22 -6.08 2.08
CA MET A 68 -12.86 -6.23 2.58
C MET A 68 -12.65 -7.61 3.20
N TYR A 69 -13.52 -8.05 4.11
CA TYR A 69 -13.41 -9.39 4.71
C TYR A 69 -13.55 -10.51 3.67
N ASP A 70 -14.48 -10.37 2.72
CA ASP A 70 -14.63 -11.33 1.63
C ASP A 70 -13.38 -11.39 0.73
N ALA A 71 -12.74 -10.26 0.44
CA ALA A 71 -11.47 -10.22 -0.30
C ALA A 71 -10.32 -10.88 0.47
N VAL A 72 -10.20 -10.65 1.79
CA VAL A 72 -9.15 -11.30 2.60
C VAL A 72 -9.38 -12.81 2.70
N ASN A 73 -10.63 -13.25 2.88
CA ASN A 73 -10.96 -14.66 3.07
C ASN A 73 -10.92 -15.47 1.76
N HIS A 74 -11.47 -14.90 0.68
CA HIS A 74 -11.68 -15.60 -0.60
C HIS A 74 -10.78 -15.10 -1.73
N GLY A 75 -10.00 -14.05 -1.48
CA GLY A 75 -8.99 -13.55 -2.40
C GLY A 75 -7.85 -14.53 -2.59
N ARG A 76 -7.26 -14.49 -3.78
CA ARG A 76 -6.13 -15.34 -4.17
C ARG A 76 -5.16 -14.49 -4.98
N LEU A 77 -3.87 -14.74 -4.78
CA LEU A 77 -2.78 -14.09 -5.50
C LEU A 77 -1.68 -15.09 -5.81
N GLU A 78 -0.80 -14.79 -6.76
CA GLU A 78 0.39 -15.57 -7.09
C GLU A 78 1.59 -15.13 -6.24
N PRO A 79 2.01 -15.90 -5.22
CA PRO A 79 3.05 -15.43 -4.31
C PRO A 79 4.42 -15.31 -4.97
N ARG A 80 4.70 -16.13 -5.99
CA ARG A 80 5.99 -16.13 -6.70
C ARG A 80 6.15 -14.90 -7.59
N ARG A 81 5.12 -14.53 -8.36
CA ARG A 81 5.12 -13.29 -9.14
C ARG A 81 5.13 -12.06 -8.27
N LEU A 82 4.38 -12.04 -7.17
CA LEU A 82 4.42 -10.94 -6.21
C LEU A 82 5.83 -10.77 -5.61
N ARG A 83 6.48 -11.86 -5.17
CA ARG A 83 7.86 -11.80 -4.64
C ARG A 83 8.86 -11.27 -5.67
N ARG A 84 8.75 -11.72 -6.93
CA ARG A 84 9.60 -11.22 -8.02
C ARG A 84 9.36 -9.73 -8.24
N LEU A 85 8.11 -9.31 -8.35
CA LEU A 85 7.74 -7.90 -8.52
C LEU A 85 8.36 -7.04 -7.41
N LEU A 86 8.23 -7.44 -6.14
CA LEU A 86 8.80 -6.71 -5.00
C LEU A 86 10.33 -6.70 -5.00
N ALA A 87 10.99 -7.80 -5.41
CA ALA A 87 12.45 -7.87 -5.47
C ALA A 87 13.06 -6.99 -6.57
N PHE A 88 12.33 -6.76 -7.66
CA PHE A 88 12.79 -5.95 -8.79
C PHE A 88 12.27 -4.52 -8.78
N THR A 89 11.35 -4.17 -7.87
CA THR A 89 10.90 -2.79 -7.70
C THR A 89 11.85 -2.05 -6.77
N PRO A 90 12.43 -0.91 -7.19
CA PRO A 90 13.21 -0.07 -6.29
C PRO A 90 12.25 0.53 -5.24
N LEU A 91 12.08 -0.16 -4.12
CA LEU A 91 11.29 0.35 -3.00
C LEU A 91 12.04 1.55 -2.40
N PRO A 92 11.45 2.76 -2.32
CA PRO A 92 12.00 3.79 -1.44
C PRO A 92 12.09 3.16 -0.05
N ARG A 93 13.29 3.18 0.56
CA ARG A 93 13.56 2.38 1.76
C ARG A 93 12.51 2.73 2.82
N ALA A 94 11.67 1.75 3.18
CA ALA A 94 10.63 1.91 4.21
C ALA A 94 11.17 2.46 5.55
N ALA A 95 12.49 2.36 5.77
CA ALA A 95 13.21 2.98 6.87
C ALA A 95 13.12 4.51 6.92
N GLU A 96 12.79 5.22 5.84
CA GLU A 96 12.52 6.67 5.86
C GLU A 96 11.09 6.99 6.30
N LEU A 97 10.11 6.16 5.92
CA LEU A 97 8.72 6.28 6.38
C LEU A 97 8.58 5.98 7.87
N ALA A 98 9.29 4.96 8.37
CA ALA A 98 9.32 4.60 9.79
C ALA A 98 10.04 5.63 10.69
N ARG A 99 10.75 6.60 10.11
CA ARG A 99 11.43 7.69 10.84
C ARG A 99 10.60 8.96 10.95
N ARG A 100 9.42 9.04 10.33
CA ARG A 100 8.50 10.16 10.56
C ARG A 100 7.91 10.00 11.97
N PRO A 101 8.02 11.03 12.84
CA PRO A 101 7.42 10.97 14.16
C PRO A 101 5.91 10.81 14.02
N VAL A 102 5.35 9.82 14.71
CA VAL A 102 3.90 9.63 14.80
C VAL A 102 3.33 10.87 15.51
N PRO A 103 2.37 11.59 14.91
CA PRO A 103 1.83 12.79 15.53
C PRO A 103 1.12 12.44 16.85
N ALA A 104 1.32 13.28 17.88
CA ALA A 104 0.96 12.99 19.28
C ALA A 104 -0.53 12.64 19.53
N HIS A 105 -1.43 12.93 18.59
CA HIS A 105 -2.84 12.57 18.68
C HIS A 105 -3.13 11.07 18.43
N TRP A 106 -2.13 10.29 17.98
CA TRP A 106 -2.24 8.85 17.72
C TRP A 106 -1.84 7.94 18.90
N THR A 107 -1.34 8.49 20.01
CA THR A 107 -0.91 7.67 21.17
C THR A 107 -2.09 7.13 22.00
N ILE A 108 -3.33 7.60 21.77
CA ILE A 108 -4.47 7.36 22.66
C ILE A 108 -5.30 6.11 22.30
N VAL A 109 -5.04 5.44 21.17
CA VAL A 109 -5.70 4.17 20.84
C VAL A 109 -4.69 3.02 20.87
N ARG A 110 -4.32 2.61 22.09
CA ARG A 110 -3.60 1.37 22.37
C ARG A 110 -4.36 0.57 23.42
#